data_AF-A0A7C1HXB1-F1
#
_entry.id   AF-A0A7C1HXB1-F1
#
_cell.length_a   1.000
_cell.length_b   1.000
_cell.length_c   1.000
_cell.angle_alpha   90.00
_cell.angle_beta   90.00
_cell.angle_gamma   90.00
#
_symmetry.space_group_name_H-M   'P 1'
#
loop_
_entity.id
_entity.type
_entity.pdbx_description
1 polymer ?
#
loop_
_entity_poly.entity_id
_entity_poly.type
_entity_poly.pdbx_seq_one_letter_code
_entity_poly.pdbx_strand_id
1 'polypeptide(L)'
;TVRGLKKMDAVNLKKEKEEEFVRWINSDDLRMLKYDWIMPEFKRVYGELDRYALVLQYFNEAVSAVELYDIMLVLNRLMSQGESAEDILSAVHPFYRNYFNPIDRDVFAAMMQAFYTEVDPGFHPGFFKLIHKKYKGDFDRFAGVAYNKSMLSSYDKVAALLDVYAKDQSRALKLLLDDPISGYLNEFGQMYLFRIYPEWSQLNQKLEKIYKGYTTAIREMYSEAKIYPDANFTMRLSYGKVEGYLPSDAIIYDYTTTMSGIMEKNSSEMQDYMIPEKLKELYISGDFGDYGINGCMPVCFITSTHTTNGNSGSPVLDADGRLIGLNFDRNWEGTMSDVLYDPDQCRNIAVDIRYVLFIIDKFAGAGYLLEEMEIIGEWANKRSDECYK
;
A
#
# COMPACT_ATOMS: atom_id res chain seq x y z
N THR A 1 -0.85 -5.91 -9.98
CA THR A 1 0.43 -5.54 -10.64
C THR A 1 1.03 -6.67 -11.47
N VAL A 2 1.50 -7.79 -10.87
CA VAL A 2 2.25 -8.86 -11.59
C VAL A 2 1.47 -9.44 -12.79
N ARG A 3 0.15 -9.65 -12.65
CA ARG A 3 -0.71 -10.11 -13.73
C ARG A 3 -0.65 -9.19 -14.96
N GLY A 4 -0.79 -7.88 -14.75
CA GLY A 4 -0.73 -6.88 -15.83
C GLY A 4 0.64 -6.87 -16.51
N LEU A 5 1.72 -6.86 -15.73
CA LEU A 5 3.09 -6.89 -16.28
C LEU A 5 3.36 -8.13 -17.13
N LYS A 6 2.83 -9.30 -16.74
CA LYS A 6 2.91 -10.52 -17.54
C LYS A 6 2.06 -10.44 -18.81
N LYS A 7 0.83 -9.91 -18.72
CA LYS A 7 -0.07 -9.74 -19.89
C LYS A 7 0.56 -8.83 -20.95
N MET A 8 1.28 -7.80 -20.52
CA MET A 8 1.93 -6.83 -21.40
C MET A 8 3.36 -7.22 -21.82
N ASP A 9 3.83 -8.40 -21.41
CA ASP A 9 5.22 -8.84 -21.60
C ASP A 9 6.25 -7.75 -21.23
N ALA A 10 6.02 -7.09 -20.10
CA ALA A 10 6.73 -5.87 -19.73
C ALA A 10 8.24 -6.06 -19.63
N VAL A 11 8.69 -7.27 -19.27
CA VAL A 11 10.12 -7.60 -19.17
C VAL A 11 10.78 -7.61 -20.55
N ASN A 12 10.17 -8.25 -21.55
CA ASN A 12 10.75 -8.27 -22.89
C ASN A 12 10.67 -6.88 -23.54
N LEU A 13 9.59 -6.14 -23.32
CA LEU A 13 9.49 -4.74 -23.75
C LEU A 13 10.62 -3.87 -23.15
N LYS A 14 10.98 -4.08 -21.88
CA LYS A 14 12.11 -3.37 -21.26
C LYS A 14 13.44 -3.82 -21.85
N LYS A 15 13.66 -5.10 -22.11
CA LYS A 15 14.86 -5.61 -22.78
C LYS A 15 15.04 -5.02 -24.18
N GLU A 16 13.97 -4.91 -24.96
CA GLU A 16 14.02 -4.28 -26.29
C GLU A 16 14.46 -2.80 -26.19
N LYS A 17 13.93 -2.07 -25.19
CA LYS A 17 14.35 -0.69 -24.89
C LYS A 17 15.79 -0.60 -24.40
N GLU A 18 16.26 -1.57 -23.62
CA GLU A 18 17.65 -1.67 -23.17
C GLU A 18 18.59 -1.92 -24.35
N GLU A 19 18.21 -2.78 -25.30
CA GLU A 19 18.98 -2.98 -26.53
C GLU A 19 19.01 -1.73 -27.40
N GLU A 20 17.90 -1.01 -27.52
CA GLU A 20 17.84 0.28 -28.20
C GLU A 20 18.76 1.30 -27.53
N PHE A 21 18.72 1.38 -26.21
CA PHE A 21 19.58 2.23 -25.41
C PHE A 21 21.07 1.91 -25.64
N VAL A 22 21.45 0.63 -25.63
CA VAL A 22 22.83 0.20 -25.92
C VAL A 22 23.24 0.56 -27.36
N ARG A 23 22.36 0.37 -28.35
CA ARG A 23 22.63 0.81 -29.74
C ARG A 23 22.83 2.32 -29.83
N TRP A 24 22.03 3.10 -29.11
CA TRP A 24 22.14 4.55 -29.05
C TRP A 24 23.46 5.01 -28.42
N ILE A 25 23.92 4.35 -27.35
CA ILE A 25 25.24 4.59 -26.75
C ILE A 25 26.34 4.30 -27.76
N ASN A 26 26.32 3.12 -28.39
CA ASN A 26 27.38 2.68 -29.32
C ASN A 26 27.44 3.44 -30.65
N SER A 27 26.47 4.32 -30.91
CA SER A 27 26.44 5.16 -32.12
C SER A 27 27.33 6.40 -32.02
N ASP A 28 27.86 6.73 -30.85
CA ASP A 28 28.67 7.94 -30.61
C ASP A 28 29.72 7.73 -29.51
N ASP A 29 30.98 8.02 -29.80
CA ASP A 29 32.11 7.80 -28.89
C ASP A 29 31.98 8.58 -27.58
N LEU A 30 31.40 9.80 -27.60
CA LEU A 30 31.20 10.59 -26.38
C LEU A 30 30.11 9.98 -25.50
N ARG A 31 29.06 9.39 -26.08
CA ARG A 31 28.04 8.63 -25.33
C ARG A 31 28.61 7.37 -24.74
N MET A 32 29.45 6.63 -25.48
CA MET A 32 30.16 5.46 -24.95
C MET A 32 30.98 5.82 -23.72
N LEU A 33 31.80 6.87 -23.80
CA LEU A 33 32.59 7.36 -22.66
C LEU A 33 31.72 7.76 -21.45
N LYS A 34 30.51 8.28 -21.69
CA LYS A 34 29.60 8.73 -20.63
C LYS A 34 28.76 7.61 -20.00
N TYR A 35 28.31 6.62 -20.77
CA TYR A 35 27.15 5.78 -20.41
C TYR A 35 27.34 4.27 -20.55
N ASP A 36 28.41 3.78 -21.18
CA ASP A 36 28.60 2.34 -21.42
C ASP A 36 28.66 1.50 -20.12
N TRP A 37 29.03 2.13 -19.00
CA TRP A 37 29.08 1.50 -17.68
C TRP A 37 27.70 1.17 -17.07
N ILE A 38 26.60 1.76 -17.56
CA ILE A 38 25.29 1.71 -16.88
C ILE A 38 24.69 0.30 -16.87
N MET A 39 24.52 -0.32 -18.04
CA MET A 39 23.86 -1.63 -18.15
C MET A 39 24.63 -2.77 -17.46
N PRO A 40 25.98 -2.87 -17.62
CA PRO A 40 26.77 -3.84 -16.86
C PRO A 40 26.65 -3.66 -15.34
N GLU A 41 26.65 -2.41 -14.86
CA GLU A 41 26.54 -2.14 -13.42
C GLU A 41 25.13 -2.43 -12.89
N PHE A 42 24.06 -2.15 -13.64
CA PHE A 42 22.72 -2.61 -13.28
C PHE A 42 22.68 -4.12 -13.09
N LYS A 43 23.16 -4.89 -14.07
CA LYS A 43 23.18 -6.35 -14.02
C LYS A 43 23.97 -6.86 -12.81
N ARG A 44 25.14 -6.26 -12.54
CA ARG A 44 25.99 -6.63 -11.40
C ARG A 44 25.29 -6.36 -10.06
N VAL A 45 24.80 -5.12 -9.86
CA VAL A 45 24.19 -4.71 -8.59
C VAL A 45 22.89 -5.45 -8.32
N TYR A 46 22.01 -5.62 -9.31
CA TYR A 46 20.78 -6.41 -9.13
C TYR A 46 21.07 -7.88 -8.83
N GLY A 47 22.08 -8.49 -9.48
CA GLY A 47 22.49 -9.85 -9.17
C GLY A 47 23.05 -10.03 -7.75
N GLU A 48 23.69 -9.00 -7.19
CA GLU A 48 24.13 -9.00 -5.79
C GLU A 48 22.97 -8.77 -4.81
N LEU A 49 22.02 -7.88 -5.14
CA LEU A 49 20.83 -7.61 -4.34
C LEU A 49 19.89 -8.82 -4.21
N ASP A 50 19.83 -9.67 -5.24
CA ASP A 50 18.94 -10.84 -5.29
C ASP A 50 19.16 -11.78 -4.09
N ARG A 51 20.39 -11.86 -3.58
CA ARG A 51 20.76 -12.64 -2.37
C ARG A 51 20.04 -12.19 -1.11
N TYR A 52 19.66 -10.91 -1.05
CA TYR A 52 19.04 -10.28 0.12
C TYR A 52 17.56 -9.99 -0.09
N ALA A 53 17.09 -9.95 -1.35
CA ALA A 53 15.74 -9.53 -1.70
C ALA A 53 14.67 -10.34 -0.96
N LEU A 54 14.80 -11.68 -0.96
CA LEU A 54 13.82 -12.55 -0.32
C LEU A 54 13.81 -12.37 1.21
N VAL A 55 14.98 -12.42 1.86
CA VAL A 55 15.05 -12.27 3.33
C VAL A 55 14.59 -10.89 3.78
N LEU A 56 14.86 -9.83 3.02
CA LEU A 56 14.33 -8.49 3.29
C LEU A 56 12.82 -8.45 3.17
N GLN A 57 12.25 -9.06 2.14
CA GLN A 57 10.80 -9.12 1.98
C GLN A 57 10.15 -9.89 3.13
N TYR A 58 10.70 -11.04 3.53
CA TYR A 58 10.19 -11.79 4.68
C TYR A 58 10.42 -11.07 6.01
N PHE A 59 11.51 -10.31 6.16
CA PHE A 59 11.69 -9.46 7.34
C PHE A 59 10.56 -8.41 7.42
N ASN A 60 10.32 -7.69 6.33
CA ASN A 60 9.30 -6.64 6.28
C ASN A 60 7.86 -7.17 6.37
N GLU A 61 7.55 -8.30 5.74
CA GLU A 61 6.17 -8.82 5.66
C GLU A 61 5.83 -9.87 6.72
N ALA A 62 6.84 -10.57 7.25
CA ALA A 62 6.61 -11.64 8.23
C ALA A 62 7.06 -11.22 9.63
N VAL A 63 8.24 -10.61 9.79
CA VAL A 63 8.73 -10.17 11.10
C VAL A 63 8.01 -8.89 11.53
N SER A 64 7.92 -7.87 10.66
CA SER A 64 7.22 -6.62 10.99
C SER A 64 5.69 -6.74 11.01
N ALA A 65 5.11 -7.84 10.52
CA ALA A 65 3.69 -8.14 10.71
C ALA A 65 3.35 -8.57 12.15
N VAL A 66 4.36 -8.94 12.95
CA VAL A 66 4.18 -9.21 14.38
C VAL A 66 4.08 -7.89 15.12
N GLU A 67 2.90 -7.55 15.62
CA GLU A 67 2.59 -6.26 16.25
C GLU A 67 3.47 -6.00 17.48
N LEU A 68 3.83 -7.06 18.24
CA LEU A 68 4.73 -6.93 19.38
C LEU A 68 6.17 -6.52 19.00
N TYR A 69 6.56 -6.63 17.72
CA TYR A 69 7.84 -6.11 17.25
C TYR A 69 7.90 -4.58 17.36
N ASP A 70 6.83 -3.89 16.97
CA ASP A 70 6.75 -2.43 17.05
C ASP A 70 6.79 -1.97 18.50
N ILE A 71 6.08 -2.66 19.40
CA ILE A 71 6.15 -2.38 20.84
C ILE A 71 7.56 -2.59 21.38
N MET A 72 8.23 -3.69 21.01
CA MET A 72 9.60 -3.93 21.42
C MET A 72 10.53 -2.78 20.96
N LEU A 73 10.39 -2.32 19.71
CA LEU A 73 11.18 -1.21 19.16
C LEU A 73 10.89 0.12 19.89
N VAL A 74 9.62 0.43 20.16
CA VAL A 74 9.21 1.64 20.88
C VAL A 74 9.75 1.64 22.31
N LEU A 75 9.59 0.53 23.05
CA LEU A 75 10.12 0.39 24.40
C LEU A 75 11.64 0.54 24.42
N ASN A 76 12.36 -0.19 23.56
CA ASN A 76 13.82 -0.08 23.46
C ASN A 76 14.26 1.36 23.18
N ARG A 77 13.62 2.05 22.23
CA ARG A 77 13.95 3.44 21.87
C ARG A 77 13.73 4.39 23.04
N LEU A 78 12.53 4.43 23.61
CA LEU A 78 12.16 5.40 24.64
C LEU A 78 12.90 5.14 25.97
N MET A 79 13.08 3.87 26.34
CA MET A 79 13.89 3.52 27.52
C MET A 79 15.36 3.91 27.33
N SER A 80 15.92 3.77 26.11
CA SER A 80 17.29 4.19 25.81
C SER A 80 17.45 5.72 25.78
N GLN A 81 16.38 6.45 25.45
CA GLN A 81 16.33 7.92 25.52
C GLN A 81 16.17 8.44 26.95
N GLY A 82 15.89 7.57 27.92
CA GLY A 82 15.69 7.95 29.32
C GLY A 82 14.33 8.59 29.58
N GLU A 83 13.35 8.37 28.70
CA GLU A 83 11.99 8.85 28.89
C GLU A 83 11.38 8.29 30.18
N SER A 84 10.44 9.02 30.78
CA SER A 84 9.81 8.59 32.03
C SER A 84 8.91 7.38 31.80
N ALA A 85 8.71 6.56 32.83
CA ALA A 85 7.80 5.41 32.76
C ALA A 85 6.37 5.83 32.35
N GLU A 86 5.93 7.01 32.80
CA GLU A 86 4.60 7.55 32.48
C GLU A 86 4.49 7.97 31.02
N ASP A 87 5.51 8.63 30.48
CA ASP A 87 5.57 9.02 29.06
C ASP A 87 5.60 7.80 28.14
N ILE A 88 6.39 6.78 28.51
CA ILE A 88 6.45 5.52 27.76
C ILE A 88 5.09 4.82 27.79
N LEU A 89 4.45 4.75 28.95
CA LEU A 89 3.16 4.09 29.09
C LEU A 89 2.07 4.81 28.28
N SER A 90 2.07 6.14 28.30
CA SER A 90 1.20 6.98 27.48
C SER A 90 1.42 6.75 25.97
N ALA A 91 2.69 6.63 25.55
CA ALA A 91 3.05 6.41 24.15
C ALA A 91 2.58 5.04 23.62
N VAL A 92 2.58 3.98 24.45
CA VAL A 92 2.14 2.64 24.03
C VAL A 92 0.64 2.40 24.22
N HIS A 93 -0.06 3.24 24.99
CA HIS A 93 -1.49 3.06 25.26
C HIS A 93 -2.37 2.98 23.99
N PRO A 94 -2.19 3.83 22.95
CA PRO A 94 -2.97 3.75 21.72
C PRO A 94 -2.87 2.40 21.00
N PHE A 95 -1.69 1.76 21.04
CA PHE A 95 -1.47 0.43 20.46
C PHE A 95 -2.35 -0.61 21.17
N TYR A 96 -2.30 -0.64 22.51
CA TYR A 96 -3.01 -1.66 23.29
C TYR A 96 -4.54 -1.52 23.28
N ARG A 97 -5.09 -0.40 22.81
CA ARG A 97 -6.54 -0.26 22.58
C ARG A 97 -7.04 -1.12 21.43
N ASN A 98 -6.19 -1.39 20.44
CA ASN A 98 -6.54 -2.15 19.23
C ASN A 98 -5.86 -3.52 19.19
N TYR A 99 -4.78 -3.71 19.96
CA TYR A 99 -4.04 -4.97 20.02
C TYR A 99 -4.89 -6.12 20.56
N PHE A 100 -4.92 -7.23 19.83
CA PHE A 100 -5.58 -8.45 20.25
C PHE A 100 -4.61 -9.62 20.28
N ASN A 101 -4.10 -9.91 21.48
CA ASN A 101 -3.03 -10.89 21.71
C ASN A 101 -3.22 -12.27 21.07
N PRO A 102 -4.43 -12.88 21.05
CA PRO A 102 -4.61 -14.16 20.37
C PRO A 102 -4.35 -14.10 18.85
N ILE A 103 -4.71 -13.00 18.17
CA ILE A 103 -4.47 -12.85 16.73
C ILE A 103 -2.97 -12.66 16.48
N ASP A 104 -2.31 -11.76 17.21
CA ASP A 104 -0.86 -11.54 17.01
C ASP A 104 -0.02 -12.80 17.29
N ARG A 105 -0.42 -13.61 18.27
CA ARG A 105 0.18 -14.94 18.50
C ARG A 105 0.06 -15.85 17.28
N ASP A 106 -1.13 -15.92 16.67
CA ASP A 106 -1.38 -16.78 15.52
C ASP A 106 -0.65 -16.26 14.27
N VAL A 107 -0.59 -14.94 14.10
CA VAL A 107 0.24 -14.28 13.08
C VAL A 107 1.70 -14.62 13.29
N PHE A 108 2.24 -14.48 14.50
CA PHE A 108 3.62 -14.86 14.82
C PHE A 108 3.90 -16.32 14.47
N ALA A 109 3.05 -17.26 14.87
CA ALA A 109 3.25 -18.67 14.56
C ALA A 109 3.34 -18.92 13.04
N ALA A 110 2.36 -18.40 12.28
CA ALA A 110 2.29 -18.55 10.84
C ALA A 110 3.47 -17.85 10.12
N MET A 111 3.79 -16.62 10.51
CA MET A 111 4.86 -15.82 9.89
C MET A 111 6.24 -16.39 10.18
N MET A 112 6.49 -16.88 11.40
CA MET A 112 7.75 -17.54 11.74
C MET A 112 7.92 -18.87 11.01
N GLN A 113 6.84 -19.63 10.82
CA GLN A 113 6.85 -20.85 10.01
C GLN A 113 7.15 -20.54 8.54
N ALA A 114 6.49 -19.51 7.97
CA ALA A 114 6.72 -19.09 6.60
C ALA A 114 8.17 -18.62 6.39
N PHE A 115 8.69 -17.78 7.30
CA PHE A 115 10.08 -17.34 7.27
C PHE A 115 11.04 -18.54 7.30
N TYR A 116 10.86 -19.47 8.24
CA TYR A 116 11.72 -20.65 8.36
C TYR A 116 11.70 -21.55 7.12
N THR A 117 10.56 -21.61 6.41
CA THR A 117 10.39 -22.51 5.27
C THR A 117 11.01 -21.93 4.00
N GLU A 118 10.88 -20.62 3.80
CA GLU A 118 11.13 -19.96 2.51
C GLU A 118 12.46 -19.21 2.47
N VAL A 119 13.00 -18.80 3.63
CA VAL A 119 14.26 -18.07 3.72
C VAL A 119 15.44 -19.03 3.79
N ASP A 120 16.58 -18.62 3.20
CA ASP A 120 17.82 -19.40 3.29
C ASP A 120 18.22 -19.62 4.77
N PRO A 121 18.52 -20.87 5.19
CA PRO A 121 18.90 -21.18 6.57
C PRO A 121 20.09 -20.39 7.12
N GLY A 122 20.94 -19.88 6.24
CA GLY A 122 22.01 -18.96 6.56
C GLY A 122 21.50 -17.71 7.26
N PHE A 123 20.28 -17.24 7.02
CA PHE A 123 19.68 -16.08 7.69
C PHE A 123 18.85 -16.45 8.92
N HIS A 124 18.61 -17.72 9.22
CA HIS A 124 17.76 -18.09 10.35
C HIS A 124 18.35 -17.67 11.71
N PRO A 125 17.60 -16.89 12.52
CA PRO A 125 17.93 -16.69 13.92
C PRO A 125 18.10 -17.99 14.71
N GLY A 126 18.82 -17.89 15.84
CA GLY A 126 19.14 -19.02 16.69
C GLY A 126 17.92 -19.68 17.32
N PHE A 127 16.88 -18.89 17.65
CA PHE A 127 15.68 -19.43 18.30
C PHE A 127 14.93 -20.47 17.46
N PHE A 128 15.06 -20.50 16.13
CA PHE A 128 14.47 -21.57 15.32
C PHE A 128 14.98 -22.96 15.73
N LYS A 129 16.24 -23.07 16.19
CA LYS A 129 16.78 -24.32 16.73
C LYS A 129 16.04 -24.76 17.99
N LEU A 130 15.59 -23.82 18.82
CA LEU A 130 14.79 -24.11 20.00
C LEU A 130 13.42 -24.68 19.62
N ILE A 131 12.77 -24.12 18.59
CA ILE A 131 11.49 -24.62 18.08
C ILE A 131 11.61 -26.08 17.66
N HIS A 132 12.60 -26.43 16.84
CA HIS A 132 12.77 -27.83 16.41
C HIS A 132 13.20 -28.76 17.54
N LYS A 133 14.11 -28.33 18.42
CA LYS A 133 14.61 -29.20 19.49
C LYS A 133 13.54 -29.53 20.53
N LYS A 134 12.84 -28.50 21.02
CA LYS A 134 11.93 -28.58 22.17
C LYS A 134 10.47 -28.74 21.77
N TYR A 135 10.06 -28.13 20.66
CA TYR A 135 8.68 -28.12 20.18
C TYR A 135 8.48 -28.98 18.94
N LYS A 136 9.53 -29.65 18.44
CA LYS A 136 9.47 -30.57 17.28
C LYS A 136 8.96 -29.89 16.00
N GLY A 137 9.22 -28.59 15.84
CA GLY A 137 8.77 -27.81 14.70
C GLY A 137 7.33 -27.32 14.80
N ASP A 138 6.69 -27.47 15.97
CA ASP A 138 5.35 -26.96 16.25
C ASP A 138 5.43 -25.46 16.63
N PHE A 139 5.19 -24.60 15.63
CA PHE A 139 5.25 -23.15 15.77
C PHE A 139 4.09 -22.60 16.63
N ASP A 140 2.88 -23.16 16.51
CA ASP A 140 1.71 -22.76 17.31
C ASP A 140 1.94 -23.01 18.80
N ARG A 141 2.44 -24.20 19.15
CA ARG A 141 2.75 -24.54 20.54
C ARG A 141 3.87 -23.67 21.09
N PHE A 142 4.88 -23.37 20.28
CA PHE A 142 5.94 -22.45 20.68
C PHE A 142 5.40 -21.04 20.93
N ALA A 143 4.62 -20.49 19.99
CA ALA A 143 4.00 -19.18 20.11
C ALA A 143 3.11 -19.10 21.35
N GLY A 144 2.25 -20.10 21.60
CA GLY A 144 1.41 -20.15 22.80
C GLY A 144 2.22 -20.10 24.11
N VAL A 145 3.35 -20.80 24.19
CA VAL A 145 4.22 -20.75 25.38
C VAL A 145 4.95 -19.41 25.49
N ALA A 146 5.43 -18.85 24.38
CA ALA A 146 6.16 -17.59 24.36
C ALA A 146 5.26 -16.39 24.72
N TYR A 147 4.11 -16.26 24.07
CA TYR A 147 3.13 -15.19 24.30
C TYR A 147 2.56 -15.21 25.72
N ASN A 148 2.26 -16.39 26.27
CA ASN A 148 1.78 -16.50 27.66
C ASN A 148 2.80 -15.95 28.67
N LYS A 149 4.08 -16.13 28.39
CA LYS A 149 5.18 -15.68 29.26
C LYS A 149 5.61 -14.24 29.00
N SER A 150 5.31 -13.70 27.82
CA SER A 150 5.82 -12.39 27.44
C SER A 150 5.21 -11.28 28.30
N MET A 151 6.02 -10.29 28.66
CA MET A 151 5.65 -9.04 29.30
C MET A 151 5.04 -8.05 28.31
N LEU A 152 5.20 -8.28 27.01
CA LEU A 152 4.64 -7.42 25.96
C LEU A 152 3.19 -7.79 25.60
N SER A 153 2.70 -8.93 26.08
CA SER A 153 1.41 -9.50 25.67
C SER A 153 0.18 -8.73 26.15
N SER A 154 0.33 -7.72 27.01
CA SER A 154 -0.76 -6.85 27.46
C SER A 154 -0.25 -5.54 28.05
N TYR A 155 -1.12 -4.53 28.05
CA TYR A 155 -0.85 -3.22 28.65
C TYR A 155 -0.42 -3.31 30.11
N ASP A 156 -1.13 -4.10 30.93
CA ASP A 156 -0.82 -4.25 32.37
C ASP A 156 0.56 -4.87 32.61
N LYS A 157 0.99 -5.80 31.75
CA LYS A 157 2.31 -6.41 31.87
C LYS A 157 3.43 -5.44 31.47
N VAL A 158 3.20 -4.58 30.48
CA VAL A 158 4.13 -3.49 30.15
C VAL A 158 4.16 -2.46 31.27
N ALA A 159 3.02 -2.09 31.86
CA ALA A 159 3.00 -1.21 33.03
C ALA A 159 3.83 -1.79 34.19
N ALA A 160 3.71 -3.11 34.46
CA ALA A 160 4.53 -3.78 35.46
C ALA A 160 6.03 -3.79 35.12
N LEU A 161 6.42 -3.89 33.83
CA LEU A 161 7.80 -3.70 33.40
C LEU A 161 8.28 -2.27 33.67
N LEU A 162 7.43 -1.28 33.38
CA LEU A 162 7.76 0.14 33.55
C LEU A 162 7.84 0.56 35.03
N ASP A 163 7.11 -0.10 35.92
CA ASP A 163 7.28 0.03 37.38
C ASP A 163 8.67 -0.42 37.85
N VAL A 164 9.25 -1.44 37.20
CA VAL A 164 10.64 -1.85 37.44
C VAL A 164 11.58 -0.83 36.84
N TYR A 165 11.33 -0.36 35.62
CA TYR A 165 12.15 0.64 34.93
C TYR A 165 12.29 1.94 35.71
N ALA A 166 11.19 2.43 36.31
CA ALA A 166 11.20 3.63 37.16
C ALA A 166 12.12 3.52 38.38
N LYS A 167 12.41 2.30 38.84
CA LYS A 167 13.24 2.01 40.03
C LYS A 167 14.67 1.59 39.65
N ASP A 168 14.80 0.84 38.57
CA ASP A 168 16.04 0.23 38.10
C ASP A 168 15.97 0.00 36.58
N GLN A 169 16.45 0.99 35.83
CA GLN A 169 16.43 0.98 34.37
C GLN A 169 17.23 -0.20 33.79
N SER A 170 18.40 -0.50 34.37
CA SER A 170 19.28 -1.57 33.90
C SER A 170 18.60 -2.94 34.06
N ARG A 171 17.92 -3.16 35.19
CA ARG A 171 17.13 -4.37 35.40
C ARG A 171 15.97 -4.48 34.42
N ALA A 172 15.24 -3.40 34.17
CA ALA A 172 14.12 -3.44 33.24
C ALA A 172 14.56 -3.71 31.79
N LEU A 173 15.65 -3.10 31.33
CA LEU A 173 16.23 -3.39 30.02
C LEU A 173 16.66 -4.85 29.91
N LYS A 174 17.25 -5.41 30.96
CA LYS A 174 17.58 -6.84 31.00
C LYS A 174 16.33 -7.73 30.93
N LEU A 175 15.27 -7.40 31.68
CA LEU A 175 14.00 -8.13 31.63
C LEU A 175 13.36 -8.08 30.24
N LEU A 176 13.44 -6.93 29.57
CA LEU A 176 12.96 -6.78 28.20
C LEU A 176 13.77 -7.63 27.22
N LEU A 177 15.09 -7.75 27.39
CA LEU A 177 15.92 -8.63 26.55
C LEU A 177 15.69 -10.12 26.83
N ASP A 178 15.44 -10.47 28.10
CA ASP A 178 15.19 -11.86 28.54
C ASP A 178 13.73 -12.31 28.27
N ASP A 179 12.84 -11.37 27.92
CA ASP A 179 11.48 -11.67 27.49
C ASP A 179 11.50 -12.55 26.24
N PRO A 180 10.72 -13.65 26.17
CA PRO A 180 10.81 -14.58 25.06
C PRO A 180 10.51 -13.93 23.72
N ILE A 181 9.43 -13.14 23.60
CA ILE A 181 9.05 -12.54 22.32
C ILE A 181 10.03 -11.45 21.91
N SER A 182 10.33 -10.53 22.83
CA SER A 182 11.33 -9.48 22.61
C SER A 182 12.71 -10.06 22.25
N GLY A 183 13.17 -11.08 22.97
CA GLY A 183 14.46 -11.73 22.71
C GLY A 183 14.53 -12.35 21.31
N TYR A 184 13.50 -13.10 20.90
CA TYR A 184 13.47 -13.73 19.58
C TYR A 184 13.36 -12.70 18.45
N LEU A 185 12.54 -11.67 18.62
CA LEU A 185 12.40 -10.59 17.65
C LEU A 185 13.66 -9.72 17.57
N ASN A 186 14.37 -9.54 18.69
CA ASN A 186 15.68 -8.90 18.71
C ASN A 186 16.69 -9.71 17.89
N GLU A 187 16.68 -11.05 17.91
CA GLU A 187 17.57 -11.84 17.04
C GLU A 187 17.36 -11.54 15.54
N PHE A 188 16.11 -11.31 15.10
CA PHE A 188 15.84 -10.83 13.73
C PHE A 188 16.41 -9.42 13.52
N GLY A 189 16.20 -8.51 14.46
CA GLY A 189 16.78 -7.16 14.39
C GLY A 189 18.30 -7.19 14.24
N GLN A 190 18.99 -8.03 15.02
CA GLN A 190 20.45 -8.20 14.92
C GLN A 190 20.88 -8.81 13.59
N MET A 191 20.16 -9.83 13.11
CA MET A 191 20.38 -10.41 11.78
C MET A 191 20.28 -9.35 10.69
N TYR A 192 19.20 -8.54 10.71
CA TYR A 192 19.01 -7.47 9.74
C TYR A 192 20.12 -6.42 9.82
N LEU A 193 20.37 -5.87 11.02
CA LEU A 193 21.31 -4.77 11.23
C LEU A 193 22.75 -5.13 10.91
N PHE A 194 23.18 -6.37 11.19
CA PHE A 194 24.59 -6.75 11.05
C PHE A 194 24.91 -7.60 9.81
N ARG A 195 23.92 -8.15 9.12
CA ARG A 195 24.17 -9.08 8.00
C ARG A 195 23.49 -8.71 6.69
N ILE A 196 22.52 -7.80 6.73
CA ILE A 196 21.69 -7.45 5.58
C ILE A 196 21.80 -5.97 5.29
N TYR A 197 21.53 -5.13 6.29
CA TYR A 197 21.44 -3.69 6.11
C TYR A 197 22.72 -3.04 5.56
N PRO A 198 23.94 -3.34 6.06
CA PRO A 198 25.17 -2.71 5.54
C PRO A 198 25.39 -2.99 4.05
N GLU A 199 25.21 -4.24 3.63
CA GLU A 199 25.41 -4.73 2.27
C GLU A 199 24.32 -4.18 1.35
N TRP A 200 23.06 -4.26 1.78
CA TRP A 200 21.93 -3.71 1.06
C TRP A 200 22.06 -2.19 0.89
N SER A 201 22.44 -1.45 1.94
CA SER A 201 22.63 0.00 1.89
C SER A 201 23.75 0.38 0.92
N GLN A 202 24.89 -0.32 0.96
CA GLN A 202 25.98 -0.09 0.02
C GLN A 202 25.57 -0.34 -1.43
N LEU A 203 24.78 -1.40 -1.68
CA LEU A 203 24.29 -1.72 -3.02
C LEU A 203 23.28 -0.70 -3.52
N ASN A 204 22.38 -0.21 -2.66
CA ASN A 204 21.43 0.83 -3.04
C ASN A 204 22.10 2.17 -3.34
N GLN A 205 23.14 2.57 -2.60
CA GLN A 205 23.92 3.77 -2.95
C GLN A 205 24.57 3.67 -4.34
N LYS A 206 25.05 2.48 -4.71
CA LYS A 206 25.53 2.23 -6.09
C LYS A 206 24.38 2.33 -7.09
N LEU A 207 23.24 1.73 -6.77
CA LEU A 207 22.04 1.73 -7.60
C LEU A 207 21.51 3.14 -7.85
N GLU A 208 21.49 4.02 -6.84
CA GLU A 208 21.13 5.44 -6.98
C GLU A 208 22.03 6.16 -7.99
N LYS A 209 23.34 5.91 -7.95
CA LYS A 209 24.28 6.47 -8.94
C LYS A 209 23.98 5.96 -10.35
N ILE A 210 23.69 4.66 -10.49
CA ILE A 210 23.34 4.05 -11.78
C ILE A 210 22.04 4.68 -12.31
N TYR A 211 20.99 4.77 -11.49
CA TYR A 211 19.72 5.40 -11.87
C TYR A 211 19.89 6.87 -12.26
N LYS A 212 20.70 7.64 -11.54
CA LYS A 212 21.00 9.03 -11.91
C LYS A 212 21.64 9.12 -13.30
N GLY A 213 22.61 8.24 -13.58
CA GLY A 213 23.25 8.13 -14.90
C GLY A 213 22.25 7.74 -15.98
N TYR A 214 21.45 6.70 -15.72
CA TYR A 214 20.45 6.17 -16.64
C TYR A 214 19.38 7.20 -16.98
N THR A 215 18.77 7.84 -15.99
CA THR A 215 17.76 8.88 -16.21
C THR A 215 18.34 10.07 -16.98
N THR A 216 19.60 10.45 -16.74
CA THR A 216 20.28 11.49 -17.54
C THR A 216 20.41 11.06 -18.99
N ALA A 217 20.87 9.84 -19.25
CA ALA A 217 21.04 9.29 -20.58
C ALA A 217 19.70 9.14 -21.32
N ILE A 218 18.64 8.69 -20.65
CA ILE A 218 17.29 8.60 -21.21
C ILE A 218 16.75 9.97 -21.62
N ARG A 219 16.97 11.02 -20.80
CA ARG A 219 16.58 12.39 -21.16
C ARG A 219 17.34 12.93 -22.37
N GLU A 220 18.60 12.55 -22.55
CA GLU A 220 19.38 12.91 -23.73
C GLU A 220 18.94 12.12 -24.97
N MET A 221 18.69 10.82 -24.83
CA MET A 221 18.24 9.93 -25.91
C MET A 221 16.89 10.35 -26.47
N TYR A 222 15.98 10.79 -25.60
CA TYR A 222 14.61 11.17 -25.93
C TYR A 222 14.38 12.68 -25.73
N SER A 223 15.33 13.53 -26.15
CA SER A 223 15.27 14.99 -25.93
C SER A 223 14.01 15.66 -26.48
N GLU A 224 13.45 15.11 -27.55
CA GLU A 224 12.23 15.61 -28.21
C GLU A 224 10.94 14.98 -27.63
N ALA A 225 11.05 13.96 -26.77
CA ALA A 225 9.90 13.29 -26.20
C ALA A 225 9.42 13.99 -24.92
N LYS A 226 8.10 13.93 -24.69
CA LYS A 226 7.48 14.40 -23.45
C LYS A 226 7.70 13.37 -22.33
N ILE A 227 8.86 13.41 -21.70
CA ILE A 227 9.15 12.62 -20.49
C ILE A 227 8.68 13.41 -19.26
N TYR A 228 7.87 12.77 -18.41
CA TYR A 228 7.50 13.29 -17.10
C TYR A 228 8.30 12.58 -16.01
N PRO A 229 8.65 13.27 -14.90
CA PRO A 229 9.37 12.65 -13.80
C PRO A 229 8.47 11.69 -13.01
N ASP A 230 9.07 10.67 -12.39
CA ASP A 230 8.36 9.79 -11.47
C ASP A 230 7.69 10.56 -10.33
N ALA A 231 6.61 10.00 -9.78
CA ALA A 231 5.93 10.55 -8.63
C ALA A 231 6.83 10.49 -7.38
N ASN A 232 6.83 11.57 -6.59
CA ASN A 232 7.66 11.69 -5.38
C ASN A 232 6.94 12.50 -4.29
N PHE A 233 5.61 12.33 -4.16
CA PHE A 233 4.76 13.05 -3.21
C PHE A 233 4.75 14.59 -3.35
N THR A 234 5.09 15.10 -4.53
CA THR A 234 4.88 16.50 -4.90
C THR A 234 3.63 16.67 -5.75
N MET A 235 3.05 17.86 -5.79
CA MET A 235 1.91 18.19 -6.67
C MET A 235 2.22 17.90 -8.15
N ARG A 236 1.29 17.25 -8.85
CA ARG A 236 1.34 16.92 -10.29
C ARG A 236 -0.05 17.12 -10.92
N LEU A 237 -0.07 17.19 -12.24
CA LEU A 237 -1.29 17.22 -13.05
C LEU A 237 -1.24 16.07 -14.06
N SER A 238 -2.30 15.27 -14.11
CA SER A 238 -2.59 14.36 -15.22
C SER A 238 -3.91 14.78 -15.85
N TYR A 239 -4.04 14.59 -17.16
CA TYR A 239 -5.28 14.85 -17.89
C TYR A 239 -5.64 13.64 -18.75
N GLY A 240 -6.91 13.55 -19.12
CA GLY A 240 -7.48 12.43 -19.85
C GLY A 240 -8.95 12.73 -20.12
N LYS A 241 -9.73 11.68 -20.39
CA LYS A 241 -11.18 11.78 -20.63
C LYS A 241 -11.94 10.72 -19.85
N VAL A 242 -13.22 10.96 -19.64
CA VAL A 242 -14.15 9.96 -19.10
C VAL A 242 -14.39 8.92 -20.19
N GLU A 243 -13.93 7.68 -19.97
CA GLU A 243 -14.06 6.62 -20.97
C GLU A 243 -14.01 5.22 -20.37
N GLY A 244 -14.78 4.31 -20.97
CA GLY A 244 -14.81 2.89 -20.64
C GLY A 244 -13.54 2.15 -21.09
N TYR A 245 -13.55 0.82 -20.97
CA TYR A 245 -12.47 -0.03 -21.48
C TYR A 245 -12.93 -1.48 -21.67
N LEU A 246 -12.07 -2.27 -22.32
CA LEU A 246 -12.31 -3.69 -22.60
C LEU A 246 -11.40 -4.54 -21.70
N PRO A 247 -11.85 -5.07 -20.55
CA PRO A 247 -10.99 -5.86 -19.66
C PRO A 247 -10.56 -7.19 -20.29
N SER A 248 -11.41 -7.76 -21.15
CA SER A 248 -11.20 -9.02 -21.85
C SER A 248 -12.03 -9.09 -23.14
N ASP A 249 -11.83 -10.16 -23.91
CA ASP A 249 -12.64 -10.44 -25.10
C ASP A 249 -14.15 -10.43 -24.77
N ALA A 250 -14.94 -9.83 -25.64
CA ALA A 250 -16.39 -9.67 -25.56
C ALA A 250 -16.95 -9.00 -24.27
N ILE A 251 -16.12 -8.42 -23.39
CA ILE A 251 -16.58 -7.70 -22.20
C ILE A 251 -16.28 -6.21 -22.36
N ILE A 252 -17.29 -5.38 -22.11
CA ILE A 252 -17.18 -3.92 -22.13
C ILE A 252 -17.54 -3.41 -20.74
N TYR A 253 -16.62 -2.66 -20.12
CA TYR A 253 -16.94 -1.86 -18.96
C TYR A 253 -17.18 -0.42 -19.39
N ASP A 254 -18.40 0.05 -19.14
CA ASP A 254 -18.78 1.44 -19.39
C ASP A 254 -18.08 2.38 -18.41
N TYR A 255 -18.13 3.68 -18.67
CA TYR A 255 -17.41 4.69 -17.90
C TYR A 255 -18.09 5.10 -16.60
N THR A 256 -19.34 4.71 -16.36
CA THR A 256 -20.13 5.16 -15.20
C THR A 256 -20.85 4.00 -14.52
N THR A 257 -21.07 4.13 -13.21
CA THR A 257 -21.88 3.21 -12.41
C THR A 257 -23.00 3.97 -11.73
N THR A 258 -24.08 3.25 -11.40
CA THR A 258 -25.27 3.80 -10.76
C THR A 258 -25.59 3.11 -9.44
N MET A 259 -26.52 3.67 -8.68
CA MET A 259 -26.96 3.12 -7.40
C MET A 259 -27.70 1.78 -7.54
N SER A 260 -28.24 1.44 -8.73
CA SER A 260 -28.78 0.10 -8.99
C SER A 260 -27.69 -0.98 -8.85
N GLY A 261 -26.46 -0.70 -9.30
CA GLY A 261 -25.32 -1.59 -9.11
C GLY A 261 -24.89 -1.76 -7.64
N ILE A 262 -25.22 -0.82 -6.75
CA ILE A 262 -25.09 -1.02 -5.30
C ILE A 262 -26.13 -2.05 -4.85
N MET A 263 -27.39 -1.90 -5.28
CA MET A 263 -28.49 -2.80 -4.90
C MET A 263 -28.29 -4.22 -5.42
N GLU A 264 -27.78 -4.39 -6.64
CA GLU A 264 -27.39 -5.69 -7.21
C GLU A 264 -26.34 -6.42 -6.37
N LYS A 265 -25.45 -5.67 -5.70
CA LYS A 265 -24.39 -6.22 -4.86
C LYS A 265 -24.81 -6.46 -3.41
N ASN A 266 -26.03 -6.07 -3.01
CA ASN A 266 -26.49 -6.19 -1.64
C ASN A 266 -26.38 -7.62 -1.12
N SER A 267 -25.76 -7.82 0.05
CA SER A 267 -25.72 -9.11 0.72
C SER A 267 -25.94 -8.94 2.21
N SER A 268 -26.84 -9.75 2.78
CA SER A 268 -27.03 -9.87 4.23
C SER A 268 -26.02 -10.78 4.91
N GLU A 269 -25.27 -11.57 4.13
CA GLU A 269 -24.29 -12.54 4.65
C GLU A 269 -22.87 -11.98 4.66
N MET A 270 -22.56 -11.05 3.75
CA MET A 270 -21.26 -10.41 3.65
C MET A 270 -21.33 -8.98 4.17
N GLN A 271 -20.67 -8.72 5.30
CA GLN A 271 -20.68 -7.42 5.98
C GLN A 271 -20.31 -6.26 5.06
N ASP A 272 -19.31 -6.44 4.19
CA ASP A 272 -18.82 -5.42 3.26
C ASP A 272 -19.85 -5.01 2.18
N TYR A 273 -20.88 -5.84 1.98
CA TYR A 273 -21.94 -5.64 1.00
C TYR A 273 -23.30 -5.34 1.64
N MET A 274 -23.36 -5.11 2.96
CA MET A 274 -24.58 -4.68 3.63
C MET A 274 -24.88 -3.22 3.33
N ILE A 275 -26.08 -2.94 2.81
CA ILE A 275 -26.52 -1.58 2.51
C ILE A 275 -27.30 -0.98 3.70
N PRO A 276 -26.99 0.25 4.14
CA PRO A 276 -27.78 0.96 5.14
C PRO A 276 -29.24 1.13 4.72
N GLU A 277 -30.18 0.92 5.64
CA GLU A 277 -31.60 0.87 5.30
C GLU A 277 -32.11 2.17 4.66
N LYS A 278 -31.69 3.32 5.18
CA LYS A 278 -32.02 4.64 4.60
C LYS A 278 -31.59 4.77 3.13
N LEU A 279 -30.47 4.17 2.74
CA LEU A 279 -30.00 4.23 1.35
C LEU A 279 -30.88 3.37 0.43
N LYS A 280 -31.40 2.24 0.93
CA LYS A 280 -32.40 1.43 0.21
C LYS A 280 -33.72 2.17 0.05
N GLU A 281 -34.19 2.86 1.08
CA GLU A 281 -35.41 3.67 1.03
C GLU A 281 -35.32 4.78 -0.02
N LEU A 282 -34.18 5.49 -0.07
CA LEU A 282 -33.91 6.51 -1.09
C LEU A 282 -33.89 5.92 -2.51
N TYR A 283 -33.33 4.72 -2.68
CA TYR A 283 -33.36 4.00 -3.96
C TYR A 283 -34.79 3.64 -4.40
N ILE A 284 -35.56 3.01 -3.52
CA ILE A 284 -36.91 2.52 -3.82
C ILE A 284 -37.86 3.68 -4.13
N SER A 285 -37.75 4.77 -3.36
CA SER A 285 -38.57 5.98 -3.58
C SER A 285 -38.15 6.81 -4.79
N GLY A 286 -36.91 6.62 -5.28
CA GLY A 286 -36.31 7.45 -6.33
C GLY A 286 -36.10 8.90 -5.88
N ASP A 287 -35.97 9.16 -4.57
CA ASP A 287 -35.73 10.51 -4.03
C ASP A 287 -34.27 10.95 -4.20
N PHE A 288 -33.89 11.16 -5.45
CA PHE A 288 -32.54 11.54 -5.87
C PHE A 288 -32.34 13.06 -5.92
N GLY A 289 -33.40 13.85 -5.70
CA GLY A 289 -33.36 15.30 -5.86
C GLY A 289 -32.82 15.71 -7.22
N ASP A 290 -32.04 16.79 -7.25
CA ASP A 290 -31.42 17.29 -8.47
C ASP A 290 -30.21 16.45 -8.91
N TYR A 291 -29.68 15.57 -8.05
CA TYR A 291 -28.45 14.82 -8.30
C TYR A 291 -28.61 13.66 -9.30
N GLY A 292 -29.85 13.23 -9.55
CA GLY A 292 -30.15 12.12 -10.46
C GLY A 292 -30.11 12.53 -11.93
N ILE A 293 -29.79 11.57 -12.81
CA ILE A 293 -29.91 11.70 -14.27
C ILE A 293 -30.92 10.67 -14.76
N ASN A 294 -31.96 11.09 -15.49
CA ASN A 294 -32.87 10.16 -16.15
C ASN A 294 -33.50 9.12 -15.19
N GLY A 295 -33.70 9.47 -13.92
CA GLY A 295 -34.21 8.56 -12.89
C GLY A 295 -33.16 7.63 -12.28
N CYS A 296 -31.87 7.73 -12.66
CA CYS A 296 -30.75 7.03 -12.04
C CYS A 296 -29.94 7.96 -11.13
N MET A 297 -29.35 7.39 -10.07
CA MET A 297 -28.33 8.05 -9.27
C MET A 297 -26.94 7.58 -9.72
N PRO A 298 -26.12 8.42 -10.38
CA PRO A 298 -24.72 8.13 -10.66
C PRO A 298 -23.96 7.92 -9.35
N VAL A 299 -22.95 7.06 -9.34
CA VAL A 299 -22.16 6.71 -8.14
C VAL A 299 -20.67 6.95 -8.38
N CYS A 300 -20.11 6.31 -9.39
CA CYS A 300 -18.71 6.42 -9.75
C CYS A 300 -18.56 6.54 -11.26
N PHE A 301 -17.40 7.01 -11.68
CA PHE A 301 -16.99 6.99 -13.07
C PHE A 301 -15.49 6.74 -13.19
N ILE A 302 -15.06 6.38 -14.39
CA ILE A 302 -13.65 6.11 -14.69
C ILE A 302 -13.09 7.03 -15.75
N THR A 303 -11.79 7.31 -15.65
CA THR A 303 -11.07 8.18 -16.60
C THR A 303 -9.75 7.56 -17.04
N SER A 304 -9.22 8.01 -18.18
CA SER A 304 -7.87 7.64 -18.66
C SER A 304 -6.73 8.43 -18.02
N THR A 305 -6.98 9.14 -16.92
CA THR A 305 -5.90 9.84 -16.20
C THR A 305 -4.91 8.85 -15.57
N HIS A 306 -3.62 9.22 -15.51
CA HIS A 306 -2.57 8.41 -14.89
C HIS A 306 -2.40 8.81 -13.44
N THR A 307 -2.86 7.96 -12.52
CA THR A 307 -2.70 8.14 -11.07
C THR A 307 -1.95 6.98 -10.43
N THR A 308 -1.54 7.20 -9.18
CA THR A 308 -0.89 6.22 -8.31
C THR A 308 -1.21 6.51 -6.84
N ASN A 309 -0.53 5.82 -5.92
CA ASN A 309 -0.63 6.08 -4.49
C ASN A 309 -0.33 7.56 -4.17
N GLY A 310 -1.12 8.16 -3.28
CA GLY A 310 -1.09 9.59 -2.98
C GLY A 310 -2.07 10.43 -3.79
N ASN A 311 -2.71 9.89 -4.84
CA ASN A 311 -3.77 10.60 -5.56
C ASN A 311 -5.16 10.46 -4.91
N SER A 312 -5.36 9.60 -3.91
CA SER A 312 -6.66 9.47 -3.23
C SER A 312 -7.14 10.81 -2.68
N GLY A 313 -8.37 11.20 -3.00
CA GLY A 313 -8.94 12.52 -2.70
C GLY A 313 -8.64 13.61 -3.73
N SER A 314 -7.88 13.34 -4.79
CA SER A 314 -7.59 14.35 -5.83
C SER A 314 -8.86 14.82 -6.53
N PRO A 315 -9.03 16.13 -6.77
CA PRO A 315 -10.17 16.65 -7.52
C PRO A 315 -10.07 16.22 -9.00
N VAL A 316 -11.17 15.69 -9.53
CA VAL A 316 -11.35 15.51 -10.97
C VAL A 316 -12.12 16.71 -11.49
N LEU A 317 -11.48 17.46 -12.38
CA LEU A 317 -11.99 18.73 -12.90
C LEU A 317 -12.44 18.59 -14.35
N ASP A 318 -13.52 19.30 -14.73
CA ASP A 318 -13.91 19.45 -16.12
C ASP A 318 -13.03 20.46 -16.88
N ALA A 319 -13.37 20.73 -18.14
CA ALA A 319 -12.62 21.66 -19.00
C ALA A 319 -12.65 23.12 -18.52
N ASP A 320 -13.63 23.48 -17.67
CA ASP A 320 -13.77 24.82 -17.09
C ASP A 320 -13.20 24.90 -15.65
N GLY A 321 -12.58 23.81 -15.16
CA GLY A 321 -12.00 23.74 -13.82
C GLY A 321 -13.01 23.49 -12.70
N ARG A 322 -14.23 23.02 -13.03
CA ARG A 322 -15.27 22.70 -12.05
C ARG A 322 -15.09 21.27 -11.55
N LEU A 323 -15.38 21.03 -10.27
CA LEU A 323 -15.27 19.71 -9.66
C LEU A 323 -16.38 18.78 -10.16
N ILE A 324 -16.00 17.67 -10.79
CA ILE A 324 -16.94 16.64 -11.28
C ILE A 324 -16.80 15.30 -10.55
N GLY A 325 -15.72 15.11 -9.79
CA GLY A 325 -15.55 13.92 -8.98
C GLY A 325 -14.32 13.96 -8.09
N LEU A 326 -14.18 12.94 -7.25
CA LEU A 326 -13.02 12.77 -6.37
C LEU A 326 -12.38 11.41 -6.66
N ASN A 327 -11.11 11.42 -7.07
CA ASN A 327 -10.36 10.19 -7.30
C ASN A 327 -10.22 9.39 -6.00
N PHE A 328 -10.39 8.08 -6.05
CA PHE A 328 -10.10 7.23 -4.89
C PHE A 328 -9.31 5.96 -5.21
N ASP A 329 -9.33 5.47 -6.46
CA ASP A 329 -8.67 4.20 -6.79
C ASP A 329 -8.28 4.05 -8.27
N ARG A 330 -7.78 2.86 -8.64
CA ARG A 330 -7.44 2.43 -9.99
C ARG A 330 -8.08 1.08 -10.27
N ASN A 331 -8.41 0.82 -11.54
CA ASN A 331 -8.93 -0.48 -11.92
C ASN A 331 -7.88 -1.59 -11.80
N TRP A 332 -8.35 -2.83 -11.79
CA TRP A 332 -7.52 -4.02 -11.58
C TRP A 332 -6.42 -4.17 -12.64
N GLU A 333 -6.76 -4.02 -13.92
CA GLU A 333 -5.80 -4.08 -15.04
C GLU A 333 -4.76 -2.97 -14.96
N GLY A 334 -5.15 -1.79 -14.44
CA GLY A 334 -4.28 -0.63 -14.25
C GLY A 334 -3.32 -0.69 -13.07
N THR A 335 -3.38 -1.73 -12.22
CA THR A 335 -2.47 -1.87 -11.05
C THR A 335 -0.98 -2.00 -11.39
N MET A 336 -0.64 -2.11 -12.69
CA MET A 336 0.73 -2.11 -13.20
C MET A 336 1.26 -0.73 -13.60
N SER A 337 0.41 0.31 -13.57
CA SER A 337 0.70 1.65 -14.13
C SER A 337 1.87 2.37 -13.48
N ASP A 338 2.31 1.91 -12.30
CA ASP A 338 3.51 2.42 -11.61
C ASP A 338 4.82 1.99 -12.31
N VAL A 339 4.76 0.91 -13.09
CA VAL A 339 5.92 0.35 -13.83
C VAL A 339 5.75 0.54 -15.34
N LEU A 340 4.53 0.32 -15.83
CA LEU A 340 4.19 0.44 -17.25
C LEU A 340 2.72 0.85 -17.38
N TYR A 341 2.49 2.05 -17.91
CA TYR A 341 1.15 2.55 -18.23
C TYR A 341 0.69 2.02 -19.58
N ASP A 342 -0.53 1.49 -19.62
CA ASP A 342 -1.22 1.04 -20.82
C ASP A 342 -2.51 1.87 -21.02
N PRO A 343 -2.60 2.74 -22.04
CA PRO A 343 -3.76 3.60 -22.26
C PRO A 343 -5.05 2.82 -22.54
N ASP A 344 -4.97 1.58 -23.03
CA ASP A 344 -6.14 0.78 -23.41
C ASP A 344 -6.77 0.07 -22.19
N GLN A 345 -6.05 0.00 -21.07
CA GLN A 345 -6.46 -0.77 -19.89
C GLN A 345 -6.42 0.04 -18.59
N CYS A 346 -5.54 1.03 -18.46
CA CYS A 346 -5.38 1.79 -17.23
C CYS A 346 -6.51 2.79 -17.06
N ARG A 347 -7.26 2.67 -15.96
CA ARG A 347 -8.34 3.58 -15.60
C ARG A 347 -8.23 4.00 -14.15
N ASN A 348 -8.41 5.29 -13.93
CA ASN A 348 -8.63 5.89 -12.64
C ASN A 348 -10.11 5.76 -12.25
N ILE A 349 -10.42 5.55 -10.97
CA ILE A 349 -11.78 5.45 -10.43
C ILE A 349 -12.05 6.66 -9.53
N ALA A 350 -13.10 7.40 -9.85
CA ALA A 350 -13.56 8.56 -9.10
C ALA A 350 -15.01 8.39 -8.65
N VAL A 351 -15.34 8.89 -7.46
CA VAL A 351 -16.73 9.07 -7.04
C VAL A 351 -17.31 10.26 -7.79
N ASP A 352 -18.53 10.10 -8.30
CA ASP A 352 -19.26 11.17 -8.97
C ASP A 352 -19.64 12.24 -7.94
N ILE A 353 -19.36 13.52 -8.23
CA ILE A 353 -19.62 14.60 -7.27
C ILE A 353 -21.12 14.65 -6.90
N ARG A 354 -22.00 14.25 -7.81
CA ARG A 354 -23.45 14.21 -7.56
C ARG A 354 -23.82 13.19 -6.50
N TYR A 355 -23.13 12.05 -6.47
CA TYR A 355 -23.32 11.05 -5.42
C TYR A 355 -22.87 11.57 -4.07
N VAL A 356 -21.75 12.30 -4.03
CA VAL A 356 -21.26 12.92 -2.79
C VAL A 356 -22.28 13.92 -2.25
N LEU A 357 -22.79 14.82 -3.11
CA LEU A 357 -23.82 15.80 -2.73
C LEU A 357 -25.13 15.12 -2.31
N PHE A 358 -25.55 14.07 -3.02
CA PHE A 358 -26.72 13.26 -2.66
C PHE A 358 -26.57 12.62 -1.27
N ILE A 359 -25.41 12.06 -0.95
CA ILE A 359 -25.18 11.47 0.36
C ILE A 359 -25.19 12.55 1.47
N ILE A 360 -24.59 13.72 1.23
CA ILE A 360 -24.60 14.84 2.19
C ILE A 360 -26.04 15.30 2.44
N ASP A 361 -26.82 15.52 1.39
CA ASP A 361 -28.17 16.06 1.47
C ASP A 361 -29.20 14.99 1.90
N LYS A 362 -29.48 14.03 1.01
CA LYS A 362 -30.58 13.07 1.18
C LYS A 362 -30.29 12.02 2.24
N PHE A 363 -29.07 11.47 2.26
CA PHE A 363 -28.71 10.43 3.21
C PHE A 363 -28.35 10.98 4.60
N ALA A 364 -27.55 12.04 4.70
CA ALA A 364 -27.12 12.57 5.99
C ALA A 364 -28.04 13.67 6.54
N GLY A 365 -28.87 14.32 5.70
CA GLY A 365 -29.67 15.48 6.13
C GLY A 365 -28.81 16.71 6.43
N ALA A 366 -27.60 16.78 5.86
CA ALA A 366 -26.61 17.80 6.15
C ALA A 366 -26.56 18.88 5.05
N GLY A 367 -27.73 19.29 4.56
CA GLY A 367 -27.86 20.28 3.48
C GLY A 367 -27.19 21.64 3.77
N TYR A 368 -26.97 21.98 5.04
CA TYR A 368 -26.21 23.18 5.44
C TYR A 368 -24.77 23.20 4.89
N LEU A 369 -24.17 22.03 4.62
CA LEU A 369 -22.84 21.96 3.98
C LEU A 369 -22.91 22.35 2.50
N LEU A 370 -24.05 22.18 1.84
CA LEU A 370 -24.23 22.57 0.45
C LEU A 370 -24.38 24.09 0.30
N GLU A 371 -24.90 24.77 1.33
CA GLU A 371 -24.98 26.24 1.37
C GLU A 371 -23.59 26.90 1.41
N GLU A 372 -22.56 26.17 1.82
CA GLU A 372 -21.15 26.62 1.80
C GLU A 372 -20.50 26.47 0.41
N MET A 373 -21.18 25.83 -0.54
CA MET A 373 -20.63 25.50 -1.86
C MET A 373 -21.26 26.35 -2.97
N GLU A 374 -20.47 26.71 -3.98
CA GLU A 374 -21.00 27.24 -5.24
C GLU A 374 -21.28 26.08 -6.20
N ILE A 375 -22.55 25.69 -6.30
CA ILE A 375 -22.98 24.57 -7.14
C ILE A 375 -23.34 25.09 -8.54
N ILE A 376 -22.56 24.69 -9.55
CA ILE A 376 -22.71 25.15 -10.94
C ILE A 376 -23.19 24.00 -11.83
N GLY A 377 -24.29 24.19 -12.57
CA GLY A 377 -24.79 23.26 -13.57
C GLY A 377 -26.31 23.33 -13.77
N GLU A 378 -26.78 23.03 -14.99
CA GLU A 378 -28.20 22.79 -15.25
C GLU A 378 -28.53 21.33 -14.91
N TRP A 379 -29.18 21.13 -13.76
CA TRP A 379 -29.62 19.81 -13.31
C TRP A 379 -30.86 19.40 -14.11
N ALA A 380 -30.66 18.60 -15.16
CA ALA A 380 -31.73 18.18 -16.05
C ALA A 380 -32.70 17.21 -15.33
N ASN A 381 -33.73 17.77 -14.69
CA ASN A 381 -34.89 17.05 -14.18
C ASN A 381 -35.75 16.54 -15.33
N LYS A 382 -35.30 15.48 -16.01
CA LYS A 382 -36.19 14.62 -16.79
C LYS A 382 -36.21 13.27 -16.11
N ARG A 383 -37.26 13.03 -15.31
CA ARG A 383 -37.64 11.65 -14.94
C ARG A 383 -37.79 10.87 -16.24
N SER A 384 -36.99 9.83 -16.38
CA SER A 384 -37.16 8.81 -17.39
C SER A 384 -37.27 7.47 -16.66
N ASP A 385 -38.11 6.57 -17.15
CA ASP A 385 -38.24 5.22 -16.58
C ASP A 385 -37.08 4.30 -16.99
N GLU A 386 -36.00 4.84 -17.60
CA GLU A 386 -34.91 4.03 -18.16
C GLU A 386 -34.06 3.32 -17.09
N CYS A 387 -34.04 3.82 -15.84
CA CYS A 387 -33.24 3.20 -14.78
C CYS A 387 -33.83 1.91 -14.21
N TYR A 388 -35.12 1.64 -14.44
CA TYR A 388 -35.84 0.52 -13.82
C TYR A 388 -35.92 -0.73 -14.71
N LYS A 389 -35.02 -0.88 -15.70
CA LYS A 389 -34.97 -2.07 -16.56
C LYS A 389 -33.92 -3.07 -16.12
#